data_AF-A0A7S3HNC7-F1
#
_entry.id   AF-A0A7S3HNC7-F1
#
_cell.length_a   1.000
_cell.length_b   1.000
_cell.length_c   1.000
_cell.angle_alpha   90.00
_cell.angle_beta   90.00
_cell.angle_gamma   90.00
#
_symmetry.space_group_name_H-M   'P 1'
#
loop_
_entity.id
_entity.type
_entity.pdbx_description
1 polymer ?
#
loop_
_entity_poly.entity_id
_entity_poly.type
_entity_poly.pdbx_seq_one_letter_code
_entity_poly.pdbx_strand_id
1 'polypeptide(L)'
;DEAAGGSCSVEDEGIMAKFGGGNSAGSFPKIIANCGHDAYSWFSFRENSMQSCIVQKTGLTSSCAGCFADAGQYGYDSCKMQCLFGTWCSESCLSCTNQIAKSTQ
;
A
#
# COMPACT_ATOMS: atom_id res chain seq x y z
N ASP A 1 15.14 -22.38 -6.63
CA ASP A 1 14.65 -22.33 -5.25
C ASP A 1 13.27 -21.71 -5.33
N GLU A 2 12.25 -22.55 -5.54
CA GLU A 2 10.85 -22.13 -5.62
C GLU A 2 10.27 -22.17 -4.19
N ALA A 3 9.66 -21.08 -3.72
CA ALA A 3 8.45 -21.16 -2.88
C ALA A 3 7.85 -19.76 -2.65
N ALA A 4 6.52 -19.69 -2.77
CA ALA A 4 5.66 -18.55 -2.53
C ALA A 4 5.78 -18.00 -1.08
N GLY A 5 6.71 -17.07 -0.87
CA GLY A 5 6.77 -16.16 0.29
C GLY A 5 6.58 -14.73 -0.21
N GLY A 6 5.80 -13.92 0.51
CA GLY A 6 5.44 -12.56 0.11
C GLY A 6 6.64 -11.74 -0.38
N SER A 7 6.39 -10.81 -1.30
CA SER A 7 7.40 -10.09 -2.08
C SER A 7 8.45 -9.27 -1.29
N CYS A 8 8.42 -9.30 0.05
CA CYS A 8 9.30 -8.56 0.97
C CYS A 8 10.33 -9.48 1.64
N SER A 9 11.59 -9.01 1.75
CA SER A 9 12.64 -9.70 2.50
C SER A 9 12.60 -9.39 4.00
N VAL A 10 13.43 -10.07 4.78
CA VAL A 10 13.60 -9.78 6.21
C VAL A 10 14.21 -8.38 6.41
N GLU A 11 15.07 -7.92 5.50
CA GLU A 11 15.57 -6.54 5.53
C GLU A 11 14.45 -5.52 5.25
N ASP A 12 13.54 -5.82 4.33
CA ASP A 12 12.37 -4.99 4.06
C ASP A 12 11.50 -4.84 5.31
N GLU A 13 11.27 -5.93 6.05
CA GLU A 13 10.56 -5.88 7.35
C GLU A 13 11.27 -4.98 8.36
N GLY A 14 12.61 -5.08 8.44
CA GLY A 14 13.43 -4.21 9.28
C GLY A 14 13.36 -2.73 8.88
N ILE A 15 13.19 -2.44 7.59
CA ILE A 15 12.96 -1.07 7.08
C ILE A 15 11.57 -0.59 7.50
N MET A 16 10.52 -1.39 7.26
CA MET A 16 9.13 -1.04 7.63
C MET A 16 9.00 -0.77 9.13
N ALA A 17 9.64 -1.58 9.97
CA ALA A 17 9.64 -1.42 11.41
C ALA A 17 10.21 -0.07 11.88
N LYS A 18 11.18 0.51 11.16
CA LYS A 18 11.77 1.82 11.49
C LYS A 18 10.80 2.98 11.32
N PHE A 19 9.90 2.88 10.35
CA PHE A 19 8.85 3.88 10.12
C PHE A 19 7.69 3.73 11.10
N GLY A 20 7.47 2.51 11.61
CA GLY A 20 6.42 2.22 12.58
C GLY A 20 5.01 2.19 11.98
N GLY A 21 4.06 1.74 12.80
CA GLY A 21 2.66 1.63 12.43
C GLY A 21 1.83 2.90 12.70
N GLY A 22 0.52 2.78 12.52
CA GLY A 22 -0.44 3.85 12.80
C GLY A 22 -0.58 4.88 11.67
N ASN A 23 -1.22 6.00 11.98
CA ASN A 23 -1.63 7.02 11.00
C ASN A 23 -0.89 8.37 11.14
N SER A 24 0.11 8.43 12.01
CA SER A 24 0.95 9.61 12.21
C SER A 24 1.73 9.98 10.95
N ALA A 25 2.12 11.25 10.83
CA ALA A 25 3.00 11.69 9.77
C ALA A 25 4.33 10.91 9.81
N GLY A 26 4.76 10.39 8.65
CA GLY A 26 5.99 9.61 8.52
C GLY A 26 5.86 8.13 8.91
N SER A 27 4.71 7.68 9.40
CA SER A 27 4.49 6.24 9.61
C SER A 27 4.45 5.50 8.28
N PHE A 28 4.80 4.21 8.32
CA PHE A 28 4.80 3.39 7.11
C PHE A 28 3.42 3.39 6.41
N PRO A 29 2.29 3.13 7.11
CA PRO A 29 0.97 3.17 6.49
C PRO A 29 0.63 4.54 5.89
N LYS A 30 1.08 5.63 6.51
CA LYS A 30 0.85 6.98 6.00
C LYS A 30 1.66 7.24 4.72
N ILE A 31 2.89 6.73 4.62
CA ILE A 31 3.70 6.79 3.40
C ILE A 31 3.02 6.01 2.27
N ILE A 32 2.58 4.77 2.52
CA ILE A 32 1.86 3.95 1.55
C ILE A 32 0.60 4.67 1.06
N ALA A 33 -0.22 5.21 1.97
CA ALA A 33 -1.44 5.92 1.62
C ALA A 33 -1.18 7.18 0.78
N ASN A 34 -0.13 7.95 1.11
CA ASN A 34 0.26 9.12 0.32
C ASN A 34 0.73 8.70 -1.09
N CYS A 35 1.57 7.67 -1.20
CA CYS A 35 2.02 7.16 -2.50
C CYS A 35 0.86 6.63 -3.36
N GLY A 36 -0.12 5.97 -2.76
CA GLY A 36 -1.34 5.54 -3.46
C GLY A 36 -2.19 6.74 -3.92
N HIS A 37 -2.29 7.79 -3.11
CA HIS A 37 -2.97 9.02 -3.50
C HIS A 37 -2.26 9.72 -4.66
N ASP A 38 -0.93 9.84 -4.61
CA ASP A 38 -0.11 10.45 -5.66
C ASP A 38 -0.14 9.64 -6.97
N ALA A 39 -0.33 8.32 -6.86
CA ALA A 39 -0.49 7.42 -8.01
C ALA A 39 -1.88 7.51 -8.67
N TYR A 40 -2.84 8.16 -8.04
CA TYR A 40 -4.17 8.36 -8.59
C TYR A 40 -4.23 9.65 -9.43
N SER A 41 -4.61 9.52 -10.71
CA SER A 41 -4.80 10.65 -11.61
C SER A 41 -5.89 10.36 -12.63
N TRP A 42 -6.75 11.35 -12.90
CA TRP A 42 -7.78 11.29 -13.94
C TRP A 42 -8.64 10.02 -13.91
N PHE A 43 -9.11 9.61 -12.72
CA PHE A 43 -9.88 8.38 -12.54
C PHE A 43 -9.16 7.09 -12.94
N SER A 44 -7.83 7.08 -12.88
CA SER A 44 -7.00 5.90 -13.08
C SER A 44 -5.95 5.81 -11.98
N PHE A 45 -5.64 4.59 -11.56
CA PHE A 45 -4.57 4.31 -10.62
C PHE A 45 -3.34 3.82 -11.37
N ARG A 46 -2.16 4.30 -10.96
CA ARG A 46 -0.88 3.94 -11.59
C ARG A 46 -0.04 3.14 -10.61
N GLU A 47 -0.21 1.82 -10.62
CA GLU A 47 0.53 0.89 -9.77
C GLU A 47 2.05 1.13 -9.78
N ASN A 48 2.66 1.23 -10.97
CA ASN A 48 4.09 1.55 -11.14
C ASN A 48 4.52 2.87 -10.46
N SER A 49 3.64 3.88 -10.46
CA SER A 49 3.91 5.17 -9.79
C SER A 49 3.87 5.02 -8.28
N MET A 50 2.93 4.23 -7.74
CA MET A 50 2.88 3.92 -6.31
C MET A 50 4.12 3.12 -5.89
N GLN A 51 4.45 2.05 -6.60
CA GLN A 51 5.64 1.24 -6.33
C GLN A 51 6.91 2.09 -6.30
N SER A 52 7.11 2.91 -7.33
CA SER A 52 8.27 3.81 -7.41
C SER A 52 8.30 4.80 -6.24
N CYS A 53 7.15 5.36 -5.86
CA CYS A 53 7.05 6.26 -4.72
C CYS A 53 7.45 5.56 -3.41
N ILE A 54 6.99 4.33 -3.19
CA ILE A 54 7.31 3.55 -1.99
C ILE A 54 8.80 3.28 -1.91
N VAL A 55 9.41 2.77 -2.99
CA VAL A 55 10.87 2.55 -3.06
C VAL A 55 11.63 3.83 -2.72
N GLN A 56 11.26 4.96 -3.33
CA GLN A 56 11.93 6.24 -3.11
C GLN A 56 11.79 6.77 -1.67
N LYS A 57 10.63 6.58 -1.04
CA LYS A 57 10.34 7.10 0.31
C LYS A 57 10.88 6.21 1.43
N THR A 58 11.02 4.92 1.17
CA THR A 58 11.29 3.92 2.23
C THR A 58 12.63 3.22 2.06
N GLY A 59 13.14 3.09 0.83
CA GLY A 59 14.29 2.26 0.51
C GLY A 59 13.96 0.76 0.42
N LEU A 60 12.68 0.38 0.41
CA LEU A 60 12.25 -1.01 0.20
C LEU A 60 12.67 -1.52 -1.19
N THR A 61 12.80 -2.84 -1.29
CA THR A 61 12.98 -3.50 -2.58
C THR A 61 11.79 -3.25 -3.49
N SER A 62 12.03 -3.22 -4.80
CA SER A 62 10.96 -3.05 -5.79
C SER A 62 9.93 -4.16 -5.70
N SER A 63 10.34 -5.40 -5.39
CA SER A 63 9.43 -6.52 -5.18
C SER A 63 8.50 -6.27 -3.99
N CYS A 64 9.04 -5.81 -2.86
CA CYS A 64 8.23 -5.52 -1.67
C CYS A 64 7.27 -4.37 -1.90
N ALA A 65 7.77 -3.28 -2.49
CA ALA A 65 6.96 -2.14 -2.89
C ALA A 65 5.84 -2.52 -3.87
N GLY A 66 6.10 -3.51 -4.75
CA GLY A 66 5.11 -4.05 -5.68
C GLY A 66 3.89 -4.63 -4.96
N CYS A 67 4.09 -5.41 -3.89
CA CYS A 67 2.99 -5.97 -3.10
C CYS A 67 2.03 -4.88 -2.57
N PHE A 68 2.59 -3.76 -2.09
CA PHE A 68 1.78 -2.62 -1.63
C PHE A 68 1.11 -1.87 -2.78
N ALA A 69 1.77 -1.78 -3.94
CA ALA A 69 1.20 -1.18 -5.13
C ALA A 69 0.02 -2.00 -5.66
N ASP A 70 0.15 -3.32 -5.72
CA ASP A 70 -0.92 -4.26 -6.07
C ASP A 70 -2.10 -4.10 -5.11
N ALA A 71 -1.83 -4.11 -3.79
CA ALA A 71 -2.86 -3.87 -2.78
C ALA A 71 -3.54 -2.50 -2.96
N GLY A 72 -2.78 -1.48 -3.36
CA GLY A 72 -3.30 -0.16 -3.71
C GLY A 72 -4.22 -0.18 -4.94
N GLN A 73 -3.82 -0.89 -6.01
CA GLN A 73 -4.62 -1.07 -7.22
C GLN A 73 -5.92 -1.82 -6.92
N TYR A 74 -5.86 -2.92 -6.16
CA TYR A 74 -7.06 -3.65 -5.72
C TYR A 74 -7.98 -2.81 -4.83
N GLY A 75 -7.41 -2.07 -3.88
CA GLY A 75 -8.16 -1.13 -3.05
C GLY A 75 -8.80 -0.02 -3.88
N TYR A 76 -8.12 0.44 -4.93
CA TYR A 76 -8.69 1.38 -5.88
C TYR A 76 -9.85 0.76 -6.66
N ASP A 77 -9.73 -0.45 -7.20
CA ASP A 77 -10.79 -1.03 -8.04
C ASP A 77 -12.04 -1.39 -7.24
N SER A 78 -11.88 -1.81 -5.99
CA SER A 78 -12.98 -2.35 -5.18
C SER A 78 -13.45 -1.42 -4.06
N CYS A 79 -12.57 -0.56 -3.52
CA CYS A 79 -12.85 0.35 -2.41
C CYS A 79 -12.70 1.83 -2.77
N LYS A 80 -12.66 2.14 -4.08
CA LYS A 80 -12.49 3.51 -4.60
C LYS A 80 -13.30 4.54 -3.82
N MET A 81 -14.59 4.25 -3.65
CA MET A 81 -15.52 5.24 -3.12
C MET A 81 -15.27 5.48 -1.63
N GLN A 82 -15.00 4.42 -0.89
CA GLN A 82 -14.74 4.44 0.55
C GLN A 82 -13.41 5.13 0.86
N CYS A 83 -12.39 4.89 0.04
CA CYS A 83 -11.02 5.36 0.28
C CYS A 83 -10.68 6.71 -0.36
N LEU A 84 -11.28 7.06 -1.52
CA LEU A 84 -11.05 8.36 -2.17
C LEU A 84 -12.02 9.46 -1.73
N PHE A 85 -13.29 9.13 -1.45
CA PHE A 85 -14.25 10.13 -0.94
C PHE A 85 -14.23 10.25 0.60
N GLY A 86 -13.59 9.30 1.29
CA GLY A 86 -13.33 9.35 2.73
C GLY A 86 -11.87 9.68 3.06
N THR A 87 -11.45 9.38 4.28
CA THR A 87 -10.03 9.30 4.63
C THR A 87 -9.51 7.88 4.41
N TRP A 88 -8.26 7.76 3.98
CA TRP A 88 -7.59 6.46 3.78
C TRP A 88 -7.58 5.58 5.04
N CYS A 89 -7.62 6.20 6.24
CA CYS A 89 -7.65 5.52 7.54
C CYS A 89 -9.07 5.53 8.15
N SER A 90 -10.11 5.86 7.39
CA SER A 90 -11.48 5.75 7.86
C SER A 90 -11.85 4.29 8.08
N GLU A 91 -12.75 4.03 9.03
CA GLU A 91 -13.26 2.69 9.29
C GLU A 91 -13.88 2.05 8.03
N SER A 92 -14.55 2.85 7.19
CA SER A 92 -15.15 2.38 5.93
C SER A 92 -14.10 1.92 4.91
N CYS A 93 -13.03 2.70 4.73
CA CYS A 93 -11.93 2.32 3.85
C CYS A 93 -11.17 1.10 4.40
N LEU A 94 -10.85 1.10 5.70
CA LEU A 94 -10.16 0.00 6.37
C LEU A 94 -11.00 -1.28 6.35
N SER A 95 -12.31 -1.20 6.59
CA SER A 95 -13.19 -2.36 6.52
C SER A 95 -13.25 -2.93 5.12
N CYS A 96 -13.35 -2.09 4.09
CA CYS A 96 -13.40 -2.54 2.70
C CYS A 96 -12.06 -3.20 2.28
N THR A 97 -10.94 -2.53 2.55
CA THR A 97 -9.59 -3.04 2.21
C THR A 97 -9.23 -4.30 3.00
N ASN A 98 -9.61 -4.40 4.29
CA ASN A 98 -9.41 -5.62 5.08
C ASN A 98 -10.29 -6.79 4.61
N GLN A 99 -11.51 -6.54 4.13
CA GLN A 99 -12.33 -7.60 3.55
C GLN A 99 -11.66 -8.19 2.31
N ILE A 100 -11.10 -7.33 1.45
CA ILE A 100 -10.36 -7.77 0.26
C ILE A 100 -9.10 -8.55 0.65
N ALA A 101 -8.31 -8.04 1.61
CA ALA A 101 -7.11 -8.72 2.09
C ALA A 101 -7.39 -10.13 2.68
N LYS A 102 -8.61 -10.38 3.15
CA LYS A 102 -9.07 -11.71 3.61
C LYS A 102 -9.60 -12.60 2.49
N SER A 103 -10.05 -12.04 1.37
CA SER A 103 -10.57 -12.80 0.23
C SER A 103 -9.48 -13.29 -0.73
N THR A 104 -8.24 -12.79 -0.57
CA THR A 104 -7.07 -13.17 -1.38
C THR A 104 -6.10 -14.10 -0.63
N GLN A 105 -6.54 -14.70 0.49
CA GLN A 105 -5.81 -15.73 1.25
C GLN A 105 -6.42 -17.12 1.05
#